data_AF-A0A7K2QP33-F1
#
_entry.id   AF-A0A7K2QP33-F1
#
_cell.length_a   1.000
_cell.length_b   1.000
_cell.length_c   1.000
_cell.angle_alpha   90.00
_cell.angle_beta   90.00
_cell.angle_gamma   90.00
#
_symmetry.space_group_name_H-M   'P 1'
#
loop_
_entity.id
_entity.type
_entity.pdbx_description
1 polymer ?
#
loop_
_entity_poly.entity_id
_entity_poly.type
_entity_poly.pdbx_seq_one_letter_code
_entity_poly.pdbx_strand_id
1 'polypeptide(L)'
;TASVGPTNPAAGTPGGTVTFSEGARQLATVPLSGGRAELRTGALRPGGHSLTATYSGDPANEESATAAATEVTVGFSRPCITGAHRGPLTVAGGESVCIAPGGSQTGPVTVRSGGALAVTGAEITGPLSSDGALAVAVCGSGLTGPVAIGRTSGSVLIGSDDPATGCAGNTVRGPVGLNANTGGVEISANTFVGPLSCAANAPAPRLSGNTVEGPRSGQCR
;
A
#
# COMPACT_ATOMS: atom_id res chain seq x y z
N THR A 1 19.57 -5.79 2.22
CA THR A 1 20.43 -6.99 2.09
C THR A 1 20.55 -7.67 3.42
N ALA A 2 20.49 -9.00 3.46
CA ALA A 2 20.79 -9.80 4.65
C ALA A 2 22.13 -10.53 4.45
N SER A 3 22.91 -10.65 5.52
CA SER A 3 24.15 -11.42 5.56
C SER A 3 24.05 -12.51 6.62
N VAL A 4 24.41 -13.73 6.24
CA VAL A 4 24.41 -14.91 7.09
C VAL A 4 25.86 -15.37 7.24
N GLY A 5 26.31 -15.44 8.48
CA GLY A 5 27.62 -15.97 8.85
C GLY A 5 27.47 -17.13 9.82
N PRO A 6 28.36 -18.12 9.78
CA PRO A 6 28.34 -19.21 10.74
C PRO A 6 28.78 -18.71 12.12
N THR A 7 28.25 -19.31 13.18
CA THR A 7 28.70 -19.01 14.56
C THR A 7 30.12 -19.50 14.82
N ASN A 8 30.55 -20.55 14.11
CA ASN A 8 31.94 -21.01 14.07
C ASN A 8 32.62 -20.49 12.79
N PRO A 9 33.64 -19.61 12.88
CA PRO A 9 34.36 -19.09 11.71
C PRO A 9 35.11 -20.15 10.89
N ALA A 10 35.38 -21.33 11.47
CA ALA A 10 35.97 -22.46 10.76
C ALA A 10 34.95 -23.26 9.94
N ALA A 11 33.65 -23.01 10.13
CA ALA A 11 32.62 -23.55 9.26
C ALA A 11 32.64 -22.83 7.90
N GLY A 12 32.32 -23.56 6.83
CA GLY A 12 32.22 -22.99 5.49
C GLY A 12 31.12 -21.92 5.38
N THR A 13 31.06 -21.24 4.25
CA THR A 13 30.03 -20.23 3.98
C THR A 13 28.63 -20.87 3.96
N PRO A 14 27.67 -20.39 4.76
CA PRO A 14 26.30 -20.92 4.76
C PRO A 14 25.63 -20.80 3.38
N GLY A 15 25.01 -21.89 2.95
CA GLY A 15 24.07 -21.96 1.82
C GLY A 15 22.63 -21.83 2.32
N GLY A 16 21.63 -22.20 1.52
CA GLY A 16 20.22 -22.10 1.93
C GLY A 16 19.54 -20.78 1.54
N THR A 17 18.51 -20.37 2.28
CA THR A 17 17.68 -19.21 1.91
C THR A 17 17.40 -18.27 3.08
N VAL A 18 17.10 -17.01 2.77
CA VAL A 18 16.64 -16.02 3.72
C VAL A 18 15.22 -15.59 3.36
N THR A 19 14.32 -15.67 4.33
CA THR A 19 12.96 -15.13 4.23
C THR A 19 12.96 -13.69 4.76
N PHE A 20 12.56 -12.74 3.91
CA PHE A 20 12.35 -11.35 4.27
C PHE A 20 10.88 -11.09 4.57
N SER A 21 10.60 -10.37 5.65
CA SER A 21 9.24 -10.09 6.10
C SER A 21 9.07 -8.63 6.54
N GLU A 22 7.84 -8.14 6.45
CA GLU A 22 7.38 -6.89 7.04
C GLU A 22 6.30 -7.25 8.08
N GLY A 23 6.66 -7.22 9.37
CA GLY A 23 5.84 -7.82 10.42
C GLY A 23 5.57 -9.31 10.13
N ALA A 24 4.30 -9.71 10.08
CA ALA A 24 3.88 -11.07 9.74
C ALA A 24 3.80 -11.34 8.23
N ARG A 25 3.94 -10.32 7.38
CA ARG A 25 3.81 -10.45 5.92
C ARG A 25 5.15 -10.82 5.30
N GLN A 26 5.25 -12.05 4.79
CA GLN A 26 6.40 -12.46 3.98
C GLN A 26 6.46 -11.64 2.68
N LEU A 27 7.63 -11.06 2.41
CA LEU A 27 7.91 -10.31 1.19
C LEU A 27 8.49 -11.21 0.09
N ALA A 28 9.52 -11.98 0.43
CA ALA A 28 10.17 -12.93 -0.47
C ALA A 28 11.06 -13.89 0.31
N THR A 29 11.34 -15.06 -0.29
CA THR A 29 12.41 -15.97 0.12
C THR A 29 13.49 -15.94 -0.95
N VAL A 30 14.73 -15.61 -0.54
CA VAL A 30 15.84 -15.34 -1.46
C VAL A 30 17.01 -16.28 -1.12
N PRO A 31 17.58 -17.01 -2.10
CA PRO A 31 18.73 -17.87 -1.86
C PRO A 31 19.99 -17.08 -1.48
N LEU A 32 20.85 -17.68 -0.66
CA LEU A 32 22.15 -17.11 -0.34
C LEU A 32 23.13 -17.29 -1.50
N SER A 33 23.89 -16.23 -1.78
CA SER A 33 25.06 -16.24 -2.66
C SER A 33 26.24 -15.65 -1.88
N GLY A 34 27.25 -16.46 -1.59
CA GLY A 34 28.39 -16.03 -0.75
C GLY A 34 27.99 -15.54 0.64
N GLY A 35 27.00 -16.20 1.28
CA GLY A 35 26.48 -15.80 2.58
C GLY A 35 25.61 -14.53 2.56
N ARG A 36 25.15 -14.06 1.40
CA ARG A 36 24.31 -12.87 1.27
C ARG A 36 23.02 -13.15 0.49
N ALA A 37 21.92 -12.54 0.93
CA ALA A 37 20.65 -12.51 0.22
C ALA A 37 20.22 -11.06 -0.03
N GLU A 38 19.80 -10.76 -1.25
CA GLU A 38 19.36 -9.42 -1.66
C GLU A 38 17.86 -9.42 -1.99
N LEU A 39 17.07 -8.73 -1.17
CA LEU A 39 15.68 -8.44 -1.48
C LEU A 39 15.59 -7.28 -2.47
N ARG A 40 14.99 -7.52 -3.63
CA ARG A 40 14.49 -6.47 -4.53
C ARG A 40 12.97 -6.55 -4.56
N THR A 41 12.32 -5.48 -4.13
CA THR A 41 10.86 -5.42 -4.07
C THR A 41 10.34 -4.04 -4.41
N GLY A 42 9.28 -3.99 -5.22
CA GLY A 42 8.45 -2.79 -5.44
C GLY A 42 7.14 -2.84 -4.65
N ALA A 43 6.98 -3.81 -3.74
CA ALA A 43 5.76 -4.03 -2.99
C ALA A 43 5.64 -3.15 -1.72
N LEU A 44 6.70 -2.41 -1.38
CA LEU A 44 6.67 -1.47 -0.26
C LEU A 44 6.03 -0.16 -0.72
N ARG A 45 5.13 0.36 0.11
CA ARG A 45 4.48 1.65 -0.13
C ARG A 45 5.45 2.79 0.22
N PRO A 46 5.19 4.04 -0.16
CA PRO A 46 5.87 5.15 0.47
C PRO A 46 5.55 5.19 1.97
N GLY A 47 6.55 5.41 2.82
CA GLY A 47 6.42 5.35 4.28
C GLY A 47 7.58 4.62 4.96
N GLY A 48 7.50 4.51 6.28
CA GLY A 48 8.42 3.72 7.10
C GLY A 48 8.02 2.25 7.11
N HIS A 49 9.01 1.37 6.98
CA HIS A 49 8.85 -0.08 6.93
C HIS A 49 9.84 -0.75 7.87
N SER A 50 9.33 -1.58 8.77
CA SER A 50 10.15 -2.41 9.66
C SER A 50 10.34 -3.78 9.04
N LEU A 51 11.53 -4.04 8.50
CA LEU A 51 11.85 -5.28 7.79
C LEU A 51 12.67 -6.24 8.64
N THR A 52 12.27 -7.51 8.67
CA THR A 52 13.01 -8.60 9.31
C THR A 52 13.51 -9.60 8.28
N ALA A 53 14.50 -10.39 8.68
CA ALA A 53 15.06 -11.46 7.88
C ALA A 53 15.35 -12.68 8.76
N THR A 54 14.99 -13.87 8.27
CA THR A 54 15.23 -15.14 8.96
C THR A 54 15.89 -16.12 7.99
N TYR A 55 17.00 -16.72 8.39
CA TYR A 55 17.71 -17.72 7.61
C TYR A 55 17.09 -19.10 7.87
N SER A 56 16.70 -19.81 6.80
CA SER A 56 15.95 -21.07 6.87
C SER A 56 16.78 -22.31 7.23
N GLY A 57 18.09 -22.16 7.41
CA GLY A 57 19.00 -23.30 7.52
C GLY A 57 19.41 -23.93 6.17
N ASP A 58 20.34 -24.87 6.26
CA ASP A 58 20.80 -25.79 5.22
C ASP A 58 21.25 -27.12 5.88
N PRO A 59 21.69 -28.17 5.14
CA PRO A 59 22.08 -29.45 5.76
C PRO A 59 23.23 -29.39 6.77
N ALA A 60 24.01 -28.31 6.80
CA ALA A 60 25.15 -28.10 7.70
C ALA A 60 24.92 -26.98 8.73
N ASN A 61 23.86 -26.19 8.58
CA ASN A 61 23.57 -25.01 9.39
C ASN A 61 22.08 -24.98 9.79
N GLU A 62 21.81 -24.87 11.09
CA GLU A 62 20.44 -24.75 11.60
C GLU A 62 19.78 -23.41 11.20
N GLU A 63 18.45 -23.36 11.32
CA GLU A 63 17.68 -22.12 11.17
C GLU A 63 18.16 -21.04 12.16
N SER A 64 18.21 -19.78 11.72
CA SER A 64 18.55 -18.68 12.61
C SER A 64 17.33 -18.19 13.39
N ALA A 65 17.57 -17.55 14.54
CA ALA A 65 16.60 -16.62 15.08
C ALA A 65 16.35 -15.47 14.08
N THR A 66 15.16 -14.87 14.11
CA THR A 66 14.83 -13.69 13.32
C THR A 66 15.74 -12.52 13.72
N ALA A 67 16.37 -11.88 12.73
CA ALA A 67 17.22 -10.72 12.98
C ALA A 67 16.41 -9.53 13.51
N ALA A 68 17.08 -8.62 14.22
CA ALA A 68 16.50 -7.35 14.62
C ALA A 68 15.95 -6.59 13.40
N ALA A 69 14.82 -5.92 13.58
CA ALA A 69 14.17 -5.23 12.48
C ALA A 69 15.03 -4.05 11.99
N THR A 70 15.08 -3.88 10.68
CA THR A 70 15.72 -2.75 10.01
C THR A 70 14.64 -1.82 9.48
N GLU A 71 14.69 -0.56 9.91
CA GLU A 71 13.79 0.47 9.41
C GLU A 71 14.24 0.97 8.03
N VAL A 72 13.32 0.95 7.07
CA VAL A 72 13.50 1.44 5.71
C VAL A 72 12.43 2.48 5.42
N THR A 73 12.82 3.65 4.94
CA THR A 73 11.87 4.66 4.44
C THR A 73 11.83 4.66 2.93
N VAL A 74 10.66 4.39 2.36
CA VAL A 74 10.43 4.53 0.92
C VAL A 74 9.87 5.93 0.66
N GLY A 75 10.58 6.70 -0.16
CA GLY A 75 10.18 8.06 -0.54
C GLY A 75 9.13 8.09 -1.66
N PHE A 76 8.62 9.30 -1.91
CA PHE A 76 7.81 9.59 -3.09
C PHE A 76 8.72 9.98 -4.27
N SER A 77 8.32 9.62 -5.49
CA SER A 77 9.03 9.95 -6.73
C SER A 77 9.08 11.46 -7.05
N ARG A 78 8.22 12.25 -6.40
CA ARG A 78 8.19 13.72 -6.47
C ARG A 78 7.80 14.33 -5.12
N PRO A 79 8.09 15.62 -4.87
CA PRO A 79 7.60 16.32 -3.69
C PRO A 79 6.08 16.23 -3.56
N CYS A 80 5.59 16.12 -2.32
CA CYS A 80 4.16 16.10 -2.06
C CYS A 80 3.50 17.42 -2.44
N ILE A 81 2.28 17.32 -2.94
CA ILE A 81 1.40 18.49 -3.10
C ILE A 81 0.94 18.90 -1.70
N THR A 82 1.40 20.05 -1.22
CA THR A 82 1.06 20.63 0.10
C THR A 82 0.16 21.86 0.01
N GLY A 83 -0.09 22.35 -1.21
CA GLY A 83 -0.93 23.51 -1.48
C GLY A 83 -1.94 23.24 -2.59
N ALA A 84 -2.44 24.30 -3.23
CA ALA A 84 -3.40 24.17 -4.31
C ALA A 84 -2.70 23.76 -5.63
N HIS A 85 -3.15 22.66 -6.20
CA HIS A 85 -2.83 22.23 -7.55
C HIS A 85 -4.12 22.20 -8.39
N ARG A 86 -4.07 22.80 -9.58
CA ARG A 86 -5.22 22.88 -10.51
C ARG A 86 -4.83 22.24 -11.84
N GLY A 87 -5.76 21.48 -12.41
CA GLY A 87 -5.56 20.74 -13.65
C GLY A 87 -5.34 19.24 -13.40
N PRO A 88 -5.07 18.47 -14.46
CA PRO A 88 -4.92 17.02 -14.36
C PRO A 88 -3.68 16.63 -13.55
N LEU A 89 -3.84 15.70 -12.61
CA LEU A 89 -2.76 15.03 -11.91
C LEU A 89 -2.67 13.58 -12.41
N THR A 90 -1.62 13.28 -13.19
CA THR A 90 -1.33 11.91 -13.61
C THR A 90 -0.21 11.33 -12.76
N VAL A 91 -0.39 10.11 -12.27
CA VAL A 91 0.64 9.27 -11.64
C VAL A 91 0.98 8.16 -12.63
N ALA A 92 2.20 8.21 -13.19
CA ALA A 92 2.64 7.24 -14.18
C ALA A 92 3.10 5.91 -13.54
N GLY A 93 3.32 4.89 -14.37
CA GLY A 93 3.89 3.62 -13.90
C GLY A 93 5.29 3.83 -13.34
N GLY A 94 5.56 3.29 -12.15
CA GLY A 94 6.81 3.49 -11.43
C GLY A 94 6.88 4.80 -10.63
N GLU A 95 5.86 5.67 -10.73
CA GLU A 95 5.77 6.86 -9.88
C GLU A 95 4.98 6.56 -8.59
N SER A 96 5.46 7.14 -7.50
CA SER A 96 4.76 7.25 -6.22
C SER A 96 4.54 8.71 -5.87
N VAL A 97 3.31 9.10 -5.59
CA VAL A 97 2.91 10.51 -5.48
C VAL A 97 2.04 10.72 -4.25
N CYS A 98 2.27 11.84 -3.56
CA CYS A 98 1.50 12.24 -2.40
C CYS A 98 0.77 13.58 -2.60
N ILE A 99 -0.43 13.64 -2.03
CA ILE A 99 -1.08 14.90 -1.63
C ILE A 99 -1.08 14.89 -0.11
N ALA A 100 -0.28 15.78 0.46
CA ALA A 100 -0.02 15.88 1.89
C ALA A 100 -1.06 16.75 2.61
N PRO A 101 -1.08 16.77 3.96
CA PRO A 101 -2.06 17.54 4.72
C PRO A 101 -2.10 19.01 4.31
N GLY A 102 -3.30 19.54 4.10
CA GLY A 102 -3.54 20.90 3.59
C GLY A 102 -3.41 21.06 2.06
N GLY A 103 -2.98 20.03 1.35
CA GLY A 103 -2.97 19.99 -0.11
C GLY A 103 -4.39 19.96 -0.70
N SER A 104 -4.57 20.59 -1.85
CA SER A 104 -5.82 20.50 -2.61
C SER A 104 -5.57 20.26 -4.09
N GLN A 105 -6.33 19.36 -4.67
CA GLN A 105 -6.24 18.97 -6.07
C GLN A 105 -7.58 19.24 -6.74
N THR A 106 -7.63 20.21 -7.65
CA THR A 106 -8.82 20.51 -8.47
C THR A 106 -8.60 20.07 -9.91
N GLY A 107 -9.33 19.07 -10.36
CA GLY A 107 -9.18 18.44 -11.66
C GLY A 107 -9.02 16.92 -11.54
N PRO A 108 -8.98 16.20 -12.67
CA PRO A 108 -8.92 14.74 -12.66
C PRO A 108 -7.60 14.24 -12.05
N VAL A 109 -7.69 13.22 -11.20
CA VAL A 109 -6.56 12.44 -10.71
C VAL A 109 -6.59 11.08 -11.39
N THR A 110 -5.51 10.72 -12.08
CA THR A 110 -5.41 9.45 -12.81
C THR A 110 -4.15 8.71 -12.39
N VAL A 111 -4.34 7.53 -11.78
CA VAL A 111 -3.24 6.61 -11.44
C VAL A 111 -3.18 5.52 -12.50
N ARG A 112 -2.12 5.56 -13.31
CA ARG A 112 -1.88 4.57 -14.36
C ARG A 112 -1.36 3.26 -13.76
N SER A 113 -1.36 2.22 -14.59
CA SER A 113 -0.82 0.93 -14.19
C SER A 113 0.63 1.06 -13.70
N GLY A 114 0.93 0.45 -12.56
CA GLY A 114 2.23 0.55 -11.91
C GLY A 114 2.44 1.80 -11.06
N GLY A 115 1.51 2.74 -11.03
CA GLY A 115 1.59 3.97 -10.22
C GLY A 115 1.07 3.77 -8.78
N ALA A 116 1.51 4.63 -7.85
CA ALA A 116 1.05 4.65 -6.47
C ALA A 116 0.65 6.06 -6.00
N LEU A 117 -0.51 6.16 -5.35
CA LEU A 117 -1.04 7.44 -4.83
C LEU A 117 -1.30 7.35 -3.34
N ALA A 118 -0.82 8.34 -2.59
CA ALA A 118 -1.17 8.59 -1.19
C ALA A 118 -1.84 9.96 -1.05
N VAL A 119 -2.97 10.02 -0.36
CA VAL A 119 -3.71 11.24 -0.08
C VAL A 119 -3.96 11.28 1.42
N THR A 120 -3.49 12.31 2.10
CA THR A 120 -3.58 12.40 3.56
C THR A 120 -3.94 13.80 3.98
N GLY A 121 -5.06 13.97 4.70
CA GLY A 121 -5.49 15.28 5.20
C GLY A 121 -5.72 16.32 4.10
N ALA A 122 -6.18 15.89 2.92
CA ALA A 122 -6.21 16.70 1.71
C ALA A 122 -7.60 16.73 1.05
N GLU A 123 -7.78 17.62 0.08
CA GLU A 123 -9.02 17.76 -0.69
C GLU A 123 -8.80 17.39 -2.17
N ILE A 124 -9.65 16.51 -2.71
CA ILE A 124 -9.73 16.24 -4.15
C ILE A 124 -11.09 16.68 -4.66
N THR A 125 -11.09 17.60 -5.63
CA THR A 125 -12.29 18.01 -6.36
C THR A 125 -12.13 17.63 -7.83
N GLY A 126 -12.84 16.60 -8.26
CA GLY A 126 -12.72 15.99 -9.59
C GLY A 126 -12.76 14.46 -9.52
N PRO A 127 -12.74 13.78 -10.67
CA PRO A 127 -12.70 12.32 -10.70
C PRO A 127 -11.34 11.81 -10.20
N LEU A 128 -11.35 10.83 -9.30
CA LEU A 128 -10.19 10.02 -8.94
C LEU A 128 -10.35 8.65 -9.60
N SER A 129 -9.45 8.33 -10.53
CA SER A 129 -9.46 7.03 -11.20
C SER A 129 -8.10 6.35 -11.11
N SER A 130 -8.10 5.06 -10.77
CA SER A 130 -6.93 4.20 -10.90
C SER A 130 -7.26 2.95 -11.69
N ASP A 131 -6.26 2.48 -12.44
CA ASP A 131 -6.39 1.26 -13.21
C ASP A 131 -5.06 0.51 -13.29
N GLY A 132 -4.94 -0.60 -12.55
CA GLY A 132 -3.69 -1.36 -12.49
C GLY A 132 -2.64 -0.77 -11.53
N ALA A 133 -3.05 0.07 -10.58
CA ALA A 133 -2.15 0.73 -9.64
C ALA A 133 -1.41 -0.28 -8.72
N LEU A 134 -0.24 0.12 -8.22
CA LEU A 134 0.46 -0.63 -7.17
C LEU A 134 -0.14 -0.38 -5.80
N ALA A 135 -0.59 0.84 -5.51
CA ALA A 135 -1.27 1.15 -4.27
C ALA A 135 -2.08 2.44 -4.40
N VAL A 136 -3.21 2.49 -3.69
CA VAL A 136 -3.98 3.72 -3.48
C VAL A 136 -4.31 3.82 -2.01
N ALA A 137 -3.85 4.89 -1.36
CA ALA A 137 -4.15 5.19 0.04
C ALA A 137 -4.81 6.58 0.14
N VAL A 138 -5.95 6.66 0.83
CA VAL A 138 -6.69 7.90 1.07
C VAL A 138 -7.09 7.93 2.53
N CYS A 139 -6.59 8.91 3.28
CA CYS A 139 -6.73 8.99 4.73
C CYS A 139 -7.11 10.42 5.16
N GLY A 140 -8.11 10.56 6.02
CA GLY A 140 -8.52 11.84 6.60
C GLY A 140 -8.83 12.93 5.58
N SER A 141 -9.32 12.55 4.39
CA SER A 141 -9.42 13.44 3.23
C SER A 141 -10.86 13.66 2.77
N GLY A 142 -11.10 14.80 2.11
CA GLY A 142 -12.34 15.10 1.42
C GLY A 142 -12.24 14.81 -0.07
N LEU A 143 -13.21 14.08 -0.61
CA LEU A 143 -13.28 13.76 -2.04
C LEU A 143 -14.63 14.20 -2.59
N THR A 144 -14.62 15.09 -3.57
CA THR A 144 -15.82 15.55 -4.27
C THR A 144 -15.70 15.19 -5.75
N GLY A 145 -16.51 14.23 -6.21
CA GLY A 145 -16.42 13.65 -7.54
C GLY A 145 -16.44 12.11 -7.52
N PRO A 146 -16.50 11.46 -8.68
CA PRO A 146 -16.51 10.00 -8.76
C PRO A 146 -15.13 9.41 -8.39
N VAL A 147 -15.15 8.33 -7.62
CA VAL A 147 -13.95 7.54 -7.27
C VAL A 147 -14.07 6.18 -7.91
N ALA A 148 -13.14 5.83 -8.80
CA ALA A 148 -13.11 4.54 -9.49
C ALA A 148 -11.71 3.90 -9.33
N ILE A 149 -11.59 2.88 -8.49
CA ILE A 149 -10.31 2.21 -8.22
C ILE A 149 -10.40 0.77 -8.72
N GLY A 150 -9.65 0.50 -9.79
CA GLY A 150 -9.71 -0.75 -10.55
C GLY A 150 -8.37 -1.49 -10.59
N ARG A 151 -8.42 -2.82 -10.51
CA ARG A 151 -7.28 -3.71 -10.82
C ARG A 151 -5.99 -3.41 -10.05
N THR A 152 -6.10 -2.86 -8.84
CA THR A 152 -4.92 -2.55 -8.02
C THR A 152 -4.30 -3.85 -7.51
N SER A 153 -3.01 -4.05 -7.78
CA SER A 153 -2.30 -5.28 -7.42
C SER A 153 -1.74 -5.26 -6.00
N GLY A 154 -1.46 -4.08 -5.46
CA GLY A 154 -1.22 -3.90 -4.02
C GLY A 154 -2.43 -3.29 -3.33
N SER A 155 -2.23 -2.75 -2.13
CA SER A 155 -3.32 -2.37 -1.25
C SER A 155 -4.16 -1.21 -1.78
N VAL A 156 -5.46 -1.30 -1.58
CA VAL A 156 -6.36 -0.16 -1.58
C VAL A 156 -6.76 0.13 -0.14
N LEU A 157 -6.38 1.29 0.39
CA LEU A 157 -6.74 1.74 1.74
C LEU A 157 -7.52 3.05 1.64
N ILE A 158 -8.79 3.03 1.99
CA ILE A 158 -9.66 4.21 2.01
C ILE A 158 -10.17 4.33 3.43
N GLY A 159 -9.40 5.00 4.29
CA GLY A 159 -9.68 5.08 5.73
C GLY A 159 -9.50 3.73 6.46
N SER A 160 -9.25 3.82 7.76
CA SER A 160 -9.07 2.72 8.69
C SER A 160 -9.77 3.01 10.01
N ASP A 161 -10.24 1.98 10.69
CA ASP A 161 -10.69 2.02 12.09
C ASP A 161 -9.61 1.53 13.07
N ASP A 162 -8.46 1.06 12.57
CA ASP A 162 -7.29 0.69 13.36
C ASP A 162 -6.39 1.92 13.63
N PRO A 163 -6.25 2.36 14.89
CA PRO A 163 -5.40 3.50 15.23
C PRO A 163 -3.92 3.28 14.90
N ALA A 164 -3.44 2.03 14.81
CA ALA A 164 -2.06 1.73 14.46
C ALA A 164 -1.72 2.07 13.00
N THR A 165 -2.72 2.14 12.12
CA THR A 165 -2.51 2.50 10.71
C THR A 165 -2.31 4.00 10.49
N GLY A 166 -2.72 4.85 11.44
CA GLY A 166 -2.72 6.30 11.28
C GLY A 166 -3.63 6.83 10.15
N CYS A 167 -4.47 5.98 9.54
CA CYS A 167 -5.29 6.35 8.39
C CYS A 167 -6.72 6.71 8.83
N ALA A 168 -6.96 7.98 9.14
CA ALA A 168 -8.30 8.44 9.50
C ALA A 168 -9.32 8.22 8.36
N GLY A 169 -10.60 8.12 8.73
CA GLY A 169 -11.70 8.02 7.78
C GLY A 169 -11.87 9.24 6.87
N ASN A 170 -12.46 9.04 5.69
CA ASN A 170 -12.65 10.07 4.67
C ASN A 170 -14.11 10.51 4.55
N THR A 171 -14.33 11.67 3.93
CA THR A 171 -15.67 12.09 3.45
C THR A 171 -15.69 12.06 1.93
N VAL A 172 -16.54 11.23 1.34
CA VAL A 172 -16.62 11.05 -0.12
C VAL A 172 -18.00 11.46 -0.61
N ARG A 173 -18.04 12.53 -1.41
CA ARG A 173 -19.23 13.11 -2.06
C ARG A 173 -19.21 12.77 -3.54
N GLY A 174 -19.78 11.61 -3.88
CA GLY A 174 -19.83 11.09 -5.24
C GLY A 174 -19.95 9.56 -5.25
N PRO A 175 -20.15 8.96 -6.43
CA PRO A 175 -20.17 7.51 -6.56
C PRO A 175 -18.77 6.91 -6.32
N VAL A 176 -18.72 5.79 -5.62
CA VAL A 176 -17.50 5.02 -5.37
C VAL A 176 -17.62 3.63 -5.99
N GLY A 177 -16.65 3.28 -6.82
CA GLY A 177 -16.54 1.99 -7.48
C GLY A 177 -15.18 1.36 -7.24
N LEU A 178 -15.17 0.18 -6.60
CA LEU A 178 -13.96 -0.60 -6.35
C LEU A 178 -14.07 -1.94 -7.07
N ASN A 179 -13.24 -2.14 -8.10
CA ASN A 179 -13.38 -3.28 -8.99
C ASN A 179 -12.09 -4.08 -9.18
N ALA A 180 -12.18 -5.41 -9.09
CA ALA A 180 -11.10 -6.31 -9.49
C ALA A 180 -9.74 -6.06 -8.79
N ASN A 181 -9.73 -5.49 -7.60
CA ASN A 181 -8.50 -5.24 -6.84
C ASN A 181 -8.03 -6.52 -6.15
N THR A 182 -6.74 -6.83 -6.24
CA THR A 182 -6.16 -8.10 -5.75
C THR A 182 -5.20 -7.96 -4.57
N GLY A 183 -4.72 -6.75 -4.28
CA GLY A 183 -3.77 -6.53 -3.18
C GLY A 183 -4.40 -6.29 -1.80
N GLY A 184 -5.69 -6.60 -1.66
CA GLY A 184 -6.49 -6.32 -0.49
C GLY A 184 -7.12 -4.93 -0.55
N VAL A 185 -8.38 -4.84 -0.11
CA VAL A 185 -9.14 -3.61 -0.06
C VAL A 185 -9.63 -3.41 1.37
N GLU A 186 -9.28 -2.27 1.95
CA GLU A 186 -9.79 -1.81 3.23
C GLU A 186 -10.47 -0.46 3.04
N ILE A 187 -11.69 -0.39 3.55
CA ILE A 187 -12.57 0.76 3.43
C ILE A 187 -13.22 0.90 4.79
N SER A 188 -12.66 1.73 5.67
CA SER A 188 -13.15 1.81 7.05
C SER A 188 -13.26 3.25 7.55
N ALA A 189 -14.18 3.47 8.49
CA ALA A 189 -14.45 4.74 9.17
C ALA A 189 -14.84 5.92 8.24
N ASN A 190 -15.32 5.65 7.01
CA ASN A 190 -15.65 6.72 6.06
C ASN A 190 -17.12 7.16 6.12
N THR A 191 -17.39 8.36 5.61
CA THR A 191 -18.72 8.85 5.28
C THR A 191 -18.87 8.96 3.76
N PHE A 192 -19.81 8.19 3.18
CA PHE A 192 -20.12 8.19 1.75
C PHE A 192 -21.47 8.84 1.49
N VAL A 193 -21.47 9.99 0.80
CA VAL A 193 -22.64 10.78 0.39
C VAL A 193 -23.02 10.44 -1.06
N GLY A 194 -23.00 9.15 -1.40
CA GLY A 194 -23.19 8.64 -2.76
C GLY A 194 -23.23 7.11 -2.80
N PRO A 195 -23.49 6.50 -3.96
CA PRO A 195 -23.54 5.05 -4.09
C PRO A 195 -22.15 4.43 -3.90
N LEU A 196 -22.12 3.28 -3.22
CA LEU A 196 -20.91 2.49 -3.00
C LEU A 196 -21.06 1.13 -3.69
N SER A 197 -20.14 0.82 -4.60
CA SER A 197 -20.16 -0.42 -5.37
C SER A 197 -18.82 -1.12 -5.33
N CYS A 198 -18.84 -2.42 -5.03
CA CYS A 198 -17.64 -3.25 -5.02
C CYS A 198 -17.88 -4.55 -5.74
N ALA A 199 -17.01 -4.90 -6.68
CA ALA A 199 -17.18 -6.12 -7.46
C ALA A 199 -15.82 -6.75 -7.80
N ALA A 200 -15.77 -8.08 -7.80
CA ALA A 200 -14.59 -8.87 -8.19
C ALA A 200 -13.29 -8.57 -7.41
N ASN A 201 -13.33 -7.93 -6.24
CA ASN A 201 -12.15 -7.75 -5.39
C ASN A 201 -11.79 -9.07 -4.71
N ALA A 202 -10.50 -9.40 -4.64
CA ALA A 202 -10.00 -10.64 -4.09
C ALA A 202 -8.74 -10.38 -3.23
N PRO A 203 -8.79 -10.53 -1.89
CA PRO A 203 -9.95 -10.91 -1.09
C PRO A 203 -11.08 -9.86 -1.13
N ALA A 204 -12.28 -10.24 -0.67
CA ALA A 204 -13.40 -9.31 -0.53
C ALA A 204 -13.01 -8.12 0.38
N PRO A 205 -13.58 -6.91 0.14
CA PRO A 205 -13.19 -5.73 0.91
C PRO A 205 -13.48 -5.87 2.41
N ARG A 206 -12.56 -5.39 3.24
CA ARG A 206 -12.80 -5.17 4.66
C ARG A 206 -13.58 -3.87 4.84
N LEU A 207 -14.72 -3.96 5.49
CA LEU A 207 -15.68 -2.88 5.66
C LEU A 207 -16.01 -2.73 7.13
N SER A 208 -15.58 -1.63 7.76
CA SER A 208 -15.90 -1.35 9.16
C SER A 208 -16.18 0.12 9.40
N GLY A 209 -17.14 0.45 10.27
CA GLY A 209 -17.39 1.84 10.70
C GLY A 209 -17.80 2.82 9.60
N ASN A 210 -18.23 2.37 8.41
CA ASN A 210 -18.64 3.27 7.34
C ASN A 210 -20.11 3.72 7.45
N THR A 211 -20.35 5.02 7.34
CA THR A 211 -21.66 5.59 7.09
C THR A 211 -21.85 5.76 5.58
N VAL A 212 -22.92 5.20 5.02
CA VAL A 212 -23.22 5.31 3.59
C VAL A 212 -24.66 5.77 3.44
N GLU A 213 -24.86 6.94 2.84
CA GLU A 213 -26.19 7.51 2.57
C GLU A 213 -26.81 6.96 1.27
N GLY A 214 -25.96 6.59 0.29
CA GLY A 214 -26.39 6.03 -0.99
C GLY A 214 -26.57 4.50 -1.00
N PRO A 215 -27.01 3.91 -2.13
CA PRO A 215 -27.17 2.47 -2.23
C PRO A 215 -25.82 1.75 -2.22
N ARG A 216 -25.83 0.54 -1.62
CA ARG A 216 -24.70 -0.39 -1.57
C ARG A 216 -24.90 -1.55 -2.54
N SER A 217 -23.83 -1.98 -3.23
CA SER A 217 -23.90 -3.10 -4.18
C SER A 217 -22.67 -3.99 -4.18
N GLY A 218 -22.89 -5.24 -4.62
CA GLY A 218 -21.86 -6.28 -4.71
C GLY A 218 -21.26 -6.63 -3.35
N GLN A 219 -19.93 -6.65 -3.28
CA GLN A 219 -19.15 -6.99 -2.08
C GLN A 219 -19.15 -5.88 -1.01
N CYS A 220 -19.78 -4.74 -1.28
CA CYS A 220 -19.88 -3.61 -0.34
C CYS A 220 -21.25 -3.49 0.32
N ARG A 221 -22.06 -4.56 0.29
CA ARG A 221 -23.30 -4.65 1.05
C ARG A 221 -23.02 -4.95 2.52
#